data_AF-A0A819LNL1-F1
#
_entry.id   AF-A0A819LNL1-F1
#
_cell.length_a   1.000
_cell.length_b   1.000
_cell.length_c   1.000
_cell.angle_alpha   90.00
_cell.angle_beta   90.00
_cell.angle_gamma   90.00
#
_symmetry.space_group_name_H-M   'P 1'
#
loop_
_entity.id
_entity.type
_entity.pdbx_description
1 polymer ?
#
loop_
_entity_poly.entity_id
_entity_poly.type
_entity_poly.pdbx_seq_one_letter_code
_entity_poly.pdbx_strand_id
1 'polypeptide(L)'
;SFTLTSATGPFTCGMLPDGSIETYDSVTAIAINSGDFTAAGTFLGGFAPSADICSGGCGIEVISGVTLSTAGLNGALNFDITSITVATGATFQLGTPGASTGFKFSSAVTLSISGHMSFVGSGGYIRLPPGSDFNITAGGAFSSAISVSIEIFDLLTGLAIGPLQTLGTLISGGTFTLSVSASGSATTAGTATISGGGSGSVTFLATKSGELTDATVWSGGLAPSGNFSLSIPAGITITISGGTLSLQMLRCDVYGTLALGS
;
A
#
# COMPACT_ATOMS: atom_id res chain seq x y z
N SER A 1 17.91 20.91 27.44
CA SER A 1 18.99 19.95 27.18
C SER A 1 18.35 18.63 26.78
N PHE A 2 18.77 18.03 25.66
CA PHE A 2 18.38 16.69 25.29
C PHE A 2 19.41 15.71 25.87
N THR A 3 18.96 14.68 26.57
CA THR A 3 19.84 13.67 27.18
C THR A 3 19.41 12.30 26.68
N LEU A 4 20.19 11.72 25.76
CA LEU A 4 20.03 10.33 25.36
C LEU A 4 20.58 9.47 26.50
N THR A 5 19.71 8.83 27.28
CA THR A 5 20.08 8.10 28.50
C THR A 5 20.65 6.71 28.20
N SER A 6 20.21 6.06 27.12
CA SER A 6 20.80 4.84 26.57
C SER A 6 20.22 4.56 25.19
N ALA A 7 21.06 4.16 24.23
CA ALA A 7 20.62 3.53 22.99
C ALA A 7 21.41 2.23 22.82
N THR A 8 20.72 1.14 22.47
CA THR A 8 21.31 -0.17 22.20
C THR A 8 20.94 -0.60 20.79
N GLY A 9 21.94 -0.85 19.94
CA GLY A 9 21.73 -1.13 18.52
C GLY A 9 21.70 0.14 17.66
N PRO A 10 21.38 0.02 16.36
CA PRO A 10 21.26 1.16 15.46
C PRO A 10 20.09 2.05 15.88
N PHE A 11 20.30 3.36 15.90
CA PHE A 11 19.26 4.33 16.25
C PHE A 11 19.45 5.62 15.44
N THR A 12 18.37 6.39 15.29
CA THR A 12 18.40 7.71 14.68
C THR A 12 17.79 8.74 15.61
N CYS A 13 18.40 9.92 15.71
CA CYS A 13 17.81 11.08 16.38
C CYS A 13 17.88 12.25 15.41
N GLY A 14 16.74 12.88 15.13
CA GLY A 14 16.64 14.04 14.24
C GLY A 14 15.96 15.20 14.93
N MET A 15 16.47 16.42 14.72
CA MET A 15 15.71 17.63 15.00
C MET A 15 15.02 18.06 13.71
N LEU A 16 13.69 18.07 13.70
CA LEU A 16 12.90 18.45 12.54
C LEU A 16 12.91 19.98 12.33
N PRO A 17 12.54 20.48 11.15
CA PRO A 17 12.51 21.92 10.86
C PRO A 17 11.60 22.74 11.79
N ASP A 18 10.59 22.10 12.41
CA ASP A 18 9.69 22.70 13.39
C ASP A 18 10.29 22.77 14.81
N GLY A 19 11.51 22.27 15.00
CA GLY A 19 12.21 22.22 16.27
C GLY A 19 11.86 21.02 17.16
N SER A 20 10.96 20.14 16.71
CA SER A 20 10.69 18.87 17.40
C SER A 20 11.88 17.92 17.29
N ILE A 21 12.01 17.04 18.27
CA ILE A 21 13.04 16.00 18.29
C ILE A 21 12.33 14.65 18.16
N GLU A 22 12.76 13.87 17.17
CA GLU A 22 12.28 12.52 16.94
C GLU A 22 13.41 11.51 17.09
N THR A 23 13.06 10.34 17.62
CA THR A 23 13.98 9.23 17.84
C THR A 23 13.41 7.96 17.26
N TYR A 24 14.27 7.17 16.64
CA TYR A 24 13.93 5.92 15.98
C TYR A 24 14.84 4.81 16.50
N ASP A 25 14.26 3.63 16.73
CA ASP A 25 14.95 2.42 17.18
C ASP A 25 15.70 1.68 16.04
N SER A 26 15.91 2.38 14.91
CA SER A 26 16.65 1.89 13.74
C SER A 26 17.32 3.05 12.99
N VAL A 27 18.17 2.71 12.01
CA VAL A 27 18.66 3.69 11.03
C VAL A 27 17.46 4.16 10.20
N THR A 28 17.12 5.43 10.28
CA THR A 28 15.96 6.01 9.58
C THR A 28 16.40 7.25 8.82
N ALA A 29 16.15 7.29 7.52
CA ALA A 29 16.36 8.50 6.74
C ALA A 29 15.08 9.34 6.72
N ILE A 30 15.21 10.59 7.14
CA ILE A 30 14.08 11.51 7.30
C ILE A 30 14.08 12.47 6.11
N ALA A 31 13.09 12.38 5.23
CA ALA A 31 12.91 13.30 4.12
C ALA A 31 12.32 14.62 4.64
N ILE A 32 13.10 15.71 4.58
CA ILE A 32 12.74 17.03 5.13
C ILE A 32 12.53 18.09 4.05
N ASN A 33 12.96 17.82 2.81
CA ASN A 33 12.74 18.68 1.65
C ASN A 33 12.08 17.86 0.54
N SER A 34 11.15 18.47 -0.20
CA SER A 34 10.56 17.81 -1.36
C SER A 34 11.62 17.58 -2.45
N GLY A 35 11.67 16.37 -2.99
CA GLY A 35 12.66 16.02 -4.01
C GLY A 35 12.70 14.52 -4.32
N ASP A 36 13.70 14.15 -5.11
CA ASP A 36 13.94 12.75 -5.51
C ASP A 36 14.66 11.96 -4.42
N PHE A 37 14.33 10.69 -4.29
CA PHE A 37 14.91 9.76 -3.34
C PHE A 37 16.44 9.66 -3.47
N THR A 38 16.98 9.84 -4.68
CA THR A 38 18.42 9.79 -4.92
C THR A 38 19.14 11.11 -4.61
N ALA A 39 18.40 12.19 -4.37
CA ALA A 39 18.97 13.50 -4.10
C ALA A 39 19.36 13.64 -2.63
N ALA A 40 20.66 13.82 -2.37
CA ALA A 40 21.21 14.07 -1.03
C ALA A 40 20.49 15.19 -0.26
N GLY A 41 20.09 16.28 -0.93
CA GLY A 41 19.41 17.43 -0.31
C GLY A 41 17.97 17.17 0.16
N THR A 42 17.38 16.03 -0.19
CA THR A 42 16.03 15.63 0.24
C THR A 42 15.99 15.19 1.70
N PHE A 43 17.08 14.59 2.19
CA PHE A 43 17.12 13.96 3.51
C PHE A 43 17.87 14.79 4.54
N LEU A 44 17.42 14.69 5.79
CA LEU A 44 18.11 15.25 6.94
C LEU A 44 19.55 14.71 6.99
N GLY A 45 20.51 15.62 7.19
CA GLY A 45 21.93 15.29 7.18
C GLY A 45 22.57 15.25 5.79
N GLY A 46 21.80 15.38 4.70
CA GLY A 46 22.35 15.50 3.35
C GLY A 46 22.81 14.18 2.73
N PHE A 47 22.25 13.05 3.15
CA PHE A 47 22.59 11.73 2.62
C PHE A 47 21.32 10.97 2.23
N ALA A 48 21.24 10.58 0.95
CA ALA A 48 20.19 9.68 0.49
C ALA A 48 20.49 8.24 0.96
N PRO A 49 19.46 7.44 1.33
CA PRO A 49 19.62 6.03 1.66
C PRO A 49 20.30 5.25 0.52
N SER A 50 21.18 4.32 0.90
CA SER A 50 21.88 3.45 -0.04
C SER A 50 22.06 2.06 0.57
N ALA A 51 22.47 1.10 -0.25
CA ALA A 51 22.75 -0.28 0.20
C ALA A 51 23.79 -0.33 1.34
N ASP A 52 24.83 0.52 1.27
CA ASP A 52 25.89 0.53 2.29
C ASP A 52 25.37 1.05 3.63
N ILE A 53 24.53 2.10 3.60
CA ILE A 53 23.93 2.71 4.79
C ILE A 53 22.89 1.77 5.42
N CYS A 54 22.16 1.02 4.58
CA CYS A 54 21.02 0.23 4.98
C CYS A 54 21.31 -1.27 5.11
N SER A 55 22.58 -1.64 5.35
CA SER A 55 23.08 -3.03 5.43
C SER A 55 22.58 -3.88 6.62
N GLY A 56 21.47 -3.48 7.24
CA GLY A 56 20.72 -4.21 8.26
C GLY A 56 19.26 -3.78 8.34
N GLY A 57 18.75 -3.11 7.30
CA GLY A 57 17.44 -2.47 7.27
C GLY A 57 17.49 -0.99 7.64
N CYS A 58 16.83 -0.18 6.82
CA CYS A 58 16.55 1.23 7.10
C CYS A 58 15.04 1.50 7.14
N GLY A 59 14.65 2.45 7.99
CA GLY A 59 13.38 3.14 7.87
C GLY A 59 13.46 4.37 6.96
N ILE A 60 12.33 4.79 6.43
CA ILE A 60 12.12 6.08 5.78
C ILE A 60 10.97 6.79 6.47
N GLU A 61 11.19 8.04 6.87
CA GLU A 61 10.13 8.95 7.32
C GLU A 61 9.96 10.07 6.29
N VAL A 62 8.72 10.33 5.87
CA VAL A 62 8.39 11.51 5.06
C VAL A 62 7.55 12.45 5.91
N ILE A 63 8.14 13.57 6.33
CA ILE A 63 7.48 14.50 7.25
C ILE A 63 6.39 15.32 6.55
N SER A 64 5.50 15.92 7.36
CA SER A 64 4.39 16.73 6.85
C SER A 64 4.86 17.85 5.91
N GLY A 65 4.14 18.06 4.81
CA GLY A 65 4.44 19.07 3.81
C GLY A 65 5.53 18.68 2.80
N VAL A 66 6.16 17.51 2.96
CA VAL A 66 7.21 17.02 2.06
C VAL A 66 6.63 16.05 1.03
N THR A 67 7.11 16.18 -0.22
CA THR A 67 6.89 15.19 -1.28
C THR A 67 8.20 14.46 -1.60
N LEU A 68 8.26 13.17 -1.26
CA LEU A 68 9.38 12.30 -1.61
C LEU A 68 9.03 11.52 -2.89
N SER A 69 9.79 11.75 -3.96
CA SER A 69 9.62 11.06 -5.25
C SER A 69 10.62 9.93 -5.42
N THR A 70 10.20 8.80 -5.98
CA THR A 70 11.07 7.66 -6.31
C THR A 70 11.45 7.60 -7.78
N ALA A 71 11.24 8.68 -8.54
CA ALA A 71 11.44 8.70 -9.99
C ALA A 71 12.86 8.29 -10.41
N GLY A 72 13.89 8.74 -9.68
CA GLY A 72 15.29 8.42 -9.89
C GLY A 72 15.68 6.98 -9.56
N LEU A 73 14.80 6.23 -8.89
CA LEU A 73 15.00 4.80 -8.60
C LEU A 73 14.63 3.88 -9.76
N ASN A 74 14.11 4.43 -10.87
CA ASN A 74 13.81 3.69 -12.11
C ASN A 74 12.97 2.42 -11.87
N GLY A 75 11.91 2.55 -11.05
CA GLY A 75 10.94 1.48 -10.82
C GLY A 75 11.35 0.40 -9.81
N ALA A 76 12.45 0.57 -9.07
CA ALA A 76 12.78 -0.39 -8.02
C ALA A 76 13.58 0.19 -6.85
N LEU A 77 13.22 -0.25 -5.64
CA LEU A 77 14.02 -0.10 -4.44
C LEU A 77 14.79 -1.42 -4.24
N ASN A 78 16.12 -1.37 -4.44
CA ASN A 78 16.99 -2.55 -4.55
C ASN A 78 17.94 -2.75 -3.35
N PHE A 79 17.56 -2.25 -2.18
CA PHE A 79 18.29 -2.44 -0.93
C PHE A 79 17.31 -2.52 0.25
N ASP A 80 17.81 -2.78 1.45
CA ASP A 80 16.99 -3.16 2.61
C ASP A 80 16.31 -1.95 3.24
N ILE A 81 15.08 -1.67 2.80
CA ILE A 81 14.18 -0.70 3.43
C ILE A 81 13.05 -1.47 4.07
N THR A 82 13.04 -1.49 5.39
CA THR A 82 12.13 -2.31 6.20
C THR A 82 10.86 -1.57 6.57
N SER A 83 10.91 -0.23 6.60
CA SER A 83 9.73 0.60 6.88
C SER A 83 9.74 1.88 6.06
N ILE A 84 8.55 2.29 5.62
CA ILE A 84 8.29 3.60 5.03
C ILE A 84 7.05 4.18 5.68
N THR A 85 7.23 5.27 6.40
CA THR A 85 6.16 6.00 7.06
C THR A 85 5.95 7.34 6.35
N VAL A 86 4.69 7.64 6.05
CA VAL A 86 4.28 8.87 5.38
C VAL A 86 3.34 9.62 6.31
N ALA A 87 3.85 10.69 6.91
CA ALA A 87 3.11 11.50 7.87
C ALA A 87 1.89 12.18 7.22
N THR A 88 0.93 12.58 8.05
CA THR A 88 -0.24 13.36 7.59
C THR A 88 0.22 14.63 6.89
N GLY A 89 -0.32 14.91 5.70
CA GLY A 89 0.09 16.06 4.87
C GLY A 89 1.39 15.86 4.09
N ALA A 90 2.06 14.72 4.22
CA ALA A 90 3.17 14.33 3.36
C ALA A 90 2.69 13.59 2.11
N THR A 91 3.54 13.52 1.08
CA THR A 91 3.30 12.70 -0.12
C THR A 91 4.49 11.79 -0.42
N PHE A 92 4.22 10.51 -0.62
CA PHE A 92 5.19 9.58 -1.17
C PHE A 92 4.78 9.20 -2.60
N GLN A 93 5.59 9.60 -3.56
CA GLN A 93 5.34 9.39 -4.98
C GLN A 93 6.14 8.19 -5.49
N LEU A 94 5.41 7.12 -5.78
CA LEU A 94 5.95 5.82 -6.18
C LEU A 94 5.96 5.64 -7.70
N GLY A 95 7.10 5.26 -8.25
CA GLY A 95 7.28 5.02 -9.68
C GLY A 95 7.98 6.17 -10.42
N THR A 96 8.24 5.94 -11.70
CA THR A 96 8.87 6.90 -12.60
C THR A 96 7.82 7.36 -13.63
N PRO A 97 7.49 8.66 -13.70
CA PRO A 97 6.54 9.17 -14.67
C PRO A 97 6.92 8.78 -16.12
N GLY A 98 5.96 8.21 -16.85
CA GLY A 98 6.16 7.79 -18.25
C GLY A 98 6.92 6.47 -18.43
N ALA A 99 7.47 5.87 -17.37
CA ALA A 99 8.08 4.55 -17.45
C ALA A 99 6.99 3.47 -17.53
N SER A 100 7.13 2.55 -18.48
CA SER A 100 6.25 1.38 -18.67
C SER A 100 6.38 0.32 -17.57
N THR A 101 7.29 0.54 -16.62
CA THR A 101 7.50 -0.33 -15.46
C THR A 101 6.59 0.10 -14.30
N GLY A 102 6.26 -0.86 -13.45
CA GLY A 102 5.67 -0.57 -12.15
C GLY A 102 6.73 -0.17 -11.14
N PHE A 103 6.50 -0.50 -9.87
CA PHE A 103 7.49 -0.33 -8.81
C PHE A 103 7.71 -1.62 -8.03
N LYS A 104 8.97 -1.95 -7.69
CA LYS A 104 9.33 -3.17 -6.98
C LYS A 104 10.14 -2.87 -5.71
N PHE A 105 9.79 -3.55 -4.62
CA PHE A 105 10.62 -3.63 -3.42
C PHE A 105 11.42 -4.93 -3.43
N SER A 106 12.71 -4.87 -3.11
CA SER A 106 13.61 -6.04 -3.10
C SER A 106 13.83 -6.64 -1.71
N SER A 107 13.17 -6.07 -0.70
CA SER A 107 13.17 -6.51 0.69
C SER A 107 11.75 -6.37 1.25
N ALA A 108 11.43 -7.15 2.29
CA ALA A 108 10.15 -7.04 2.97
C ALA A 108 10.04 -5.65 3.61
N VAL A 109 8.90 -4.98 3.37
CA VAL A 109 8.70 -3.59 3.77
C VAL A 109 7.33 -3.40 4.41
N THR A 110 7.27 -2.62 5.49
CA THR A 110 6.02 -2.11 6.05
C THR A 110 5.80 -0.67 5.58
N LEU A 111 4.79 -0.46 4.73
CA LEU A 111 4.34 0.87 4.31
C LEU A 111 3.20 1.33 5.23
N SER A 112 3.37 2.47 5.88
CA SER A 112 2.38 3.09 6.78
C SER A 112 2.06 4.51 6.32
N ILE A 113 0.93 4.66 5.64
CA ILE A 113 0.55 5.87 4.92
C ILE A 113 -0.58 6.59 5.65
N SER A 114 -0.23 7.59 6.47
CA SER A 114 -1.20 8.53 7.07
C SER A 114 -1.39 9.80 6.22
N GLY A 115 -0.43 10.10 5.35
CA GLY A 115 -0.52 11.13 4.32
C GLY A 115 -1.05 10.59 2.99
N HIS A 116 -0.41 10.96 1.90
CA HIS A 116 -0.83 10.57 0.56
C HIS A 116 0.23 9.71 -0.14
N MET A 117 -0.19 8.59 -0.72
CA MET A 117 0.65 7.81 -1.62
C MET A 117 0.17 7.99 -3.07
N SER A 118 1.06 8.47 -3.94
CA SER A 118 0.74 8.68 -5.36
C SER A 118 1.53 7.70 -6.23
N PHE A 119 0.85 6.90 -7.05
CA PHE A 119 1.53 6.05 -8.02
C PHE A 119 1.53 6.69 -9.41
N VAL A 120 2.74 6.89 -9.97
CA VAL A 120 2.97 7.64 -11.22
C VAL A 120 3.57 6.82 -12.36
N GLY A 121 3.88 5.54 -12.13
CA GLY A 121 4.31 4.63 -13.20
C GLY A 121 3.15 4.25 -14.13
N SER A 122 3.45 3.84 -15.36
CA SER A 122 2.42 3.33 -16.29
C SER A 122 2.33 1.80 -16.34
N GLY A 123 3.25 1.08 -15.66
CA GLY A 123 3.22 -0.38 -15.58
C GLY A 123 2.06 -0.95 -14.75
N GLY A 124 1.39 -0.13 -13.92
CA GLY A 124 0.16 -0.53 -13.22
C GLY A 124 0.35 -1.61 -12.15
N TYR A 125 1.57 -1.81 -11.64
CA TYR A 125 1.82 -2.76 -10.55
C TYR A 125 2.77 -2.21 -9.47
N ILE A 126 2.54 -2.64 -8.24
CA ILE A 126 3.46 -2.52 -7.10
C ILE A 126 3.80 -3.94 -6.65
N ARG A 127 5.08 -4.27 -6.59
CA ARG A 127 5.58 -5.60 -6.24
C ARG A 127 6.12 -5.62 -4.82
N LEU A 128 5.51 -6.44 -3.98
CA LEU A 128 5.85 -6.62 -2.58
C LEU A 128 6.39 -8.04 -2.33
N PRO A 129 7.54 -8.18 -1.67
CA PRO A 129 8.00 -9.49 -1.20
C PRO A 129 7.12 -10.09 -0.10
N PRO A 130 7.16 -11.41 0.12
CA PRO A 130 6.61 -12.03 1.33
C PRO A 130 7.12 -11.35 2.60
N GLY A 131 6.23 -11.16 3.59
CA GLY A 131 6.52 -10.42 4.82
C GLY A 131 6.27 -8.91 4.75
N SER A 132 5.78 -8.39 3.63
CA SER A 132 5.49 -6.96 3.48
C SER A 132 4.08 -6.59 3.92
N ASP A 133 3.91 -5.35 4.37
CA ASP A 133 2.62 -4.75 4.65
C ASP A 133 2.42 -3.47 3.85
N PHE A 134 1.19 -3.23 3.39
CA PHE A 134 0.76 -2.02 2.72
C PHE A 134 -0.46 -1.46 3.45
N ASN A 135 -0.28 -0.35 4.17
CA ASN A 135 -1.31 0.20 5.03
C ASN A 135 -1.59 1.67 4.69
N ILE A 136 -2.80 1.94 4.21
CA ILE A 136 -3.40 3.27 4.26
C ILE A 136 -4.11 3.40 5.62
N THR A 137 -3.54 4.20 6.52
CA THR A 137 -4.05 4.39 7.88
C THR A 137 -5.09 5.52 7.91
N ALA A 138 -5.64 5.81 9.08
CA ALA A 138 -6.67 6.85 9.22
C ALA A 138 -6.15 8.22 8.76
N GLY A 139 -6.90 8.87 7.86
CA GLY A 139 -6.48 10.12 7.22
C GLY A 139 -5.62 9.94 5.97
N GLY A 140 -5.14 8.72 5.73
CA GLY A 140 -4.35 8.37 4.57
C GLY A 140 -5.18 8.27 3.29
N ALA A 141 -4.50 8.41 2.15
CA ALA A 141 -5.10 8.21 0.83
C ALA A 141 -4.09 7.67 -0.17
N PHE A 142 -4.60 7.00 -1.21
CA PHE A 142 -3.83 6.57 -2.37
C PHE A 142 -4.44 7.15 -3.64
N SER A 143 -3.63 7.58 -4.61
CA SER A 143 -4.12 7.91 -5.95
C SER A 143 -3.18 7.48 -7.08
N SER A 144 -3.75 7.23 -8.25
CA SER A 144 -3.03 6.95 -9.49
C SER A 144 -3.86 7.33 -10.72
N ALA A 145 -3.20 7.53 -11.85
CA ALA A 145 -3.88 7.76 -13.13
C ALA A 145 -4.47 6.48 -13.74
N ILE A 146 -4.00 5.31 -13.30
CA ILE A 146 -4.42 4.00 -13.79
C ILE A 146 -4.74 3.08 -12.61
N SER A 147 -5.45 1.97 -12.88
CA SER A 147 -5.62 0.93 -11.87
C SER A 147 -4.28 0.28 -11.55
N VAL A 148 -3.96 0.15 -10.25
CA VAL A 148 -2.71 -0.46 -9.79
C VAL A 148 -2.97 -1.80 -9.13
N SER A 149 -2.20 -2.82 -9.52
CA SER A 149 -2.22 -4.15 -8.91
C SER A 149 -1.07 -4.30 -7.92
N ILE A 150 -1.36 -4.77 -6.70
CA ILE A 150 -0.33 -5.27 -5.81
C ILE A 150 -0.04 -6.72 -6.22
N GLU A 151 1.22 -7.04 -6.50
CA GLU A 151 1.69 -8.38 -6.85
C GLU A 151 2.67 -8.88 -5.78
N ILE A 152 2.59 -10.17 -5.42
CA ILE A 152 3.68 -10.78 -4.64
C ILE A 152 4.84 -11.04 -5.58
N PHE A 153 6.02 -10.61 -5.16
CA PHE A 153 7.27 -10.84 -5.88
C PHE A 153 8.12 -11.84 -5.10
N ASP A 154 8.44 -12.96 -5.74
CA ASP A 154 9.36 -13.94 -5.19
C ASP A 154 10.80 -13.41 -5.32
N LEU A 155 11.45 -13.17 -4.18
CA LEU A 155 12.84 -12.72 -4.13
C LEU A 155 13.83 -13.78 -4.62
N LEU A 156 13.48 -15.07 -4.55
CA LEU A 156 14.35 -16.17 -4.94
C LEU A 156 14.34 -16.38 -6.46
N THR A 157 13.16 -16.37 -7.08
CA THR A 157 13.01 -16.59 -8.53
C THR A 157 12.99 -15.30 -9.34
N GLY A 158 12.78 -14.16 -8.69
CA GLY A 158 12.66 -12.86 -9.35
C GLY A 158 11.38 -12.70 -10.17
N LEU A 159 10.36 -13.52 -9.91
CA LEU A 159 9.11 -13.56 -10.66
C LEU A 159 7.93 -13.12 -9.79
N ALA A 160 6.90 -12.56 -10.43
CA ALA A 160 5.63 -12.29 -9.77
C ALA A 160 4.88 -13.62 -9.57
N ILE A 161 4.40 -13.86 -8.35
CA ILE A 161 3.56 -15.01 -7.99
C ILE A 161 2.08 -14.76 -8.38
N GLY A 162 1.76 -13.53 -8.81
CA GLY A 162 0.47 -13.12 -9.36
C GLY A 162 -0.07 -11.84 -8.71
N PRO A 163 -1.14 -11.25 -9.26
CA PRO A 163 -1.82 -10.11 -8.65
C PRO A 163 -2.61 -10.58 -7.43
N LEU A 164 -2.51 -9.80 -6.37
CA LEU A 164 -3.04 -10.08 -5.03
C LEU A 164 -4.28 -9.24 -4.75
N GLN A 165 -4.20 -7.97 -5.12
CA GLN A 165 -5.23 -6.97 -4.87
C GLN A 165 -5.11 -5.87 -5.91
N THR A 166 -6.24 -5.42 -6.45
CA THR A 166 -6.30 -4.22 -7.29
C THR A 166 -6.73 -3.04 -6.43
N LEU A 167 -5.92 -1.98 -6.42
CA LEU A 167 -6.15 -0.74 -5.65
C LEU A 167 -7.03 0.28 -6.39
N GLY A 168 -7.33 0.06 -7.67
CA GLY A 168 -8.00 1.07 -8.50
C GLY A 168 -7.13 2.31 -8.71
N THR A 169 -7.76 3.47 -8.96
CA THR A 169 -7.10 4.77 -9.12
C THR A 169 -7.15 5.63 -7.86
N LEU A 170 -7.99 5.29 -6.88
CA LEU A 170 -8.14 6.05 -5.65
C LEU A 170 -8.60 5.17 -4.49
N ILE A 171 -7.93 5.31 -3.34
CA ILE A 171 -8.36 4.79 -2.03
C ILE A 171 -8.55 5.98 -1.09
N SER A 172 -9.73 6.12 -0.49
CA SER A 172 -10.03 7.22 0.44
C SER A 172 -11.15 6.89 1.42
N GLY A 173 -11.35 7.76 2.42
CA GLY A 173 -12.51 7.72 3.30
C GLY A 173 -12.49 6.64 4.40
N GLY A 174 -11.35 6.00 4.64
CA GLY A 174 -11.21 4.97 5.67
C GLY A 174 -9.80 4.40 5.73
N THR A 175 -9.67 3.22 6.34
CA THR A 175 -8.41 2.48 6.40
C THR A 175 -8.38 1.37 5.35
N PHE A 176 -7.19 1.03 4.88
CA PHE A 176 -6.95 -0.14 4.04
C PHE A 176 -5.64 -0.79 4.49
N THR A 177 -5.69 -2.06 4.85
CA THR A 177 -4.50 -2.83 5.24
C THR A 177 -4.39 -4.05 4.34
N LEU A 178 -3.20 -4.29 3.81
CA LEU A 178 -2.81 -5.52 3.14
C LEU A 178 -1.56 -6.03 3.84
N SER A 179 -1.60 -7.27 4.32
CA SER A 179 -0.46 -7.95 4.90
C SER A 179 -0.13 -9.18 4.08
N VAL A 180 1.14 -9.34 3.71
CA VAL A 180 1.66 -10.52 3.02
C VAL A 180 2.48 -11.32 4.01
N SER A 181 2.05 -12.53 4.33
CA SER A 181 2.78 -13.44 5.22
C SER A 181 4.15 -13.82 4.65
N ALA A 182 5.04 -14.33 5.50
CA ALA A 182 6.33 -14.87 5.07
C ALA A 182 6.20 -16.07 4.09
N SER A 183 5.04 -16.75 4.09
CA SER A 183 4.72 -17.82 3.15
C SER A 183 4.08 -17.33 1.85
N GLY A 184 3.93 -16.01 1.67
CA GLY A 184 3.33 -15.42 0.46
C GLY A 184 1.80 -15.51 0.41
N SER A 185 1.12 -15.66 1.56
CA SER A 185 -0.33 -15.55 1.65
C SER A 185 -0.72 -14.14 2.04
N ALA A 186 -1.76 -13.58 1.46
CA ALA A 186 -2.17 -12.22 1.78
C ALA A 186 -3.52 -12.12 2.44
N THR A 187 -3.65 -11.11 3.30
CA THR A 187 -4.88 -10.77 3.99
C THR A 187 -5.11 -9.28 3.80
N THR A 188 -6.32 -8.92 3.35
CA THR A 188 -6.77 -7.54 3.26
C THR A 188 -7.87 -7.28 4.27
N ALA A 189 -7.95 -6.04 4.74
CA ALA A 189 -9.02 -5.55 5.60
C ALA A 189 -9.12 -4.03 5.49
N GLY A 190 -10.24 -3.46 5.94
CA GLY A 190 -10.37 -2.01 6.04
C GLY A 190 -11.80 -1.51 5.91
N THR A 191 -11.92 -0.19 5.84
CA THR A 191 -13.18 0.53 5.65
C THR A 191 -13.11 1.54 4.50
N ALA A 192 -11.95 1.66 3.85
CA ALA A 192 -11.74 2.61 2.77
C ALA A 192 -12.56 2.26 1.53
N THR A 193 -12.98 3.29 0.80
CA THR A 193 -13.60 3.15 -0.52
C THR A 193 -12.51 3.06 -1.58
N ILE A 194 -12.64 2.11 -2.49
CA ILE A 194 -11.76 1.92 -3.64
C ILE A 194 -12.51 2.31 -4.92
N SER A 195 -11.94 3.17 -5.76
CA SER A 195 -12.59 3.63 -6.99
C SER A 195 -11.65 3.61 -8.21
N GLY A 196 -12.22 3.53 -9.41
CA GLY A 196 -11.50 3.58 -10.70
C GLY A 196 -10.84 2.27 -11.15
N GLY A 197 -11.50 1.13 -10.97
CA GLY A 197 -11.16 -0.08 -11.71
C GLY A 197 -11.52 0.06 -13.20
N GLY A 198 -10.54 0.36 -14.05
CA GLY A 198 -10.71 0.30 -15.51
C GLY A 198 -10.49 -1.12 -16.00
N SER A 199 -11.54 -1.76 -16.53
CA SER A 199 -11.61 -3.07 -17.21
C SER A 199 -11.00 -4.32 -16.53
N GLY A 200 -10.34 -4.19 -15.39
CA GLY A 200 -9.95 -5.28 -14.50
C GLY A 200 -10.92 -5.32 -13.32
N SER A 201 -11.82 -6.29 -13.34
CA SER A 201 -12.84 -6.42 -12.32
C SER A 201 -12.23 -6.88 -10.99
N VAL A 202 -12.40 -6.11 -9.91
CA VAL A 202 -12.07 -6.59 -8.55
C VAL A 202 -13.01 -7.75 -8.24
N THR A 203 -12.49 -8.97 -8.16
CA THR A 203 -13.33 -10.14 -7.88
C THR A 203 -13.42 -10.36 -6.39
N PHE A 204 -14.60 -10.16 -5.83
CA PHE A 204 -14.92 -10.48 -4.46
C PHE A 204 -15.34 -11.95 -4.36
N LEU A 205 -14.61 -12.73 -3.56
CA LEU A 205 -14.90 -14.13 -3.30
C LEU A 205 -15.66 -14.26 -1.97
N ALA A 206 -16.86 -14.83 -2.03
CA ALA A 206 -17.64 -15.10 -0.83
C ALA A 206 -17.02 -16.26 -0.04
N THR A 207 -16.85 -16.10 1.27
CA THR A 207 -16.29 -17.11 2.19
C THR A 207 -17.33 -17.68 3.16
N LYS A 208 -18.44 -16.98 3.36
CA LYS A 208 -19.60 -17.42 4.14
C LYS A 208 -20.87 -16.77 3.60
N SER A 209 -22.03 -17.29 3.98
CA SER A 209 -23.31 -16.68 3.63
C SER A 209 -23.54 -15.37 4.39
N GLY A 210 -24.19 -14.39 3.76
CA GLY A 210 -24.50 -13.10 4.39
C GLY A 210 -24.92 -12.02 3.39
N GLU A 211 -24.95 -10.77 3.85
CA GLU A 211 -25.34 -9.62 3.02
C GLU A 211 -24.20 -9.15 2.10
N LEU A 212 -24.53 -8.68 0.91
CA LEU A 212 -23.57 -8.16 -0.07
C LEU A 212 -22.73 -7.03 0.55
N THR A 213 -23.35 -6.18 1.35
CA THR A 213 -22.72 -5.02 2.00
C THR A 213 -21.97 -5.38 3.28
N ASP A 214 -22.04 -6.63 3.77
CA ASP A 214 -21.29 -7.07 4.94
C ASP A 214 -19.86 -7.44 4.54
N ALA A 215 -18.90 -6.62 4.99
CA ALA A 215 -17.48 -6.81 4.71
C ALA A 215 -16.94 -8.17 5.21
N THR A 216 -17.55 -8.76 6.24
CA THR A 216 -17.11 -10.02 6.84
C THR A 216 -17.46 -11.26 6.02
N VAL A 217 -18.27 -11.11 4.96
CA VAL A 217 -18.66 -12.17 4.01
C VAL A 217 -17.53 -12.49 3.03
N TRP A 218 -16.67 -11.52 2.75
CA TRP A 218 -15.72 -11.57 1.63
C TRP A 218 -14.31 -11.94 2.10
N SER A 219 -13.57 -12.68 1.28
CA SER A 219 -12.21 -13.15 1.61
C SER A 219 -11.21 -12.02 1.92
N GLY A 220 -11.51 -10.79 1.49
CA GLY A 220 -10.70 -9.61 1.74
C GLY A 220 -11.24 -8.67 2.81
N GLY A 221 -12.24 -9.07 3.60
CA GLY A 221 -12.76 -8.26 4.71
C GLY A 221 -13.31 -6.90 4.27
N LEU A 222 -13.70 -6.76 3.00
CA LEU A 222 -14.19 -5.55 2.36
C LEU A 222 -15.45 -5.87 1.58
N ALA A 223 -16.47 -5.05 1.71
CA ALA A 223 -17.69 -5.19 0.93
C ALA A 223 -17.51 -4.65 -0.51
N PRO A 224 -18.11 -5.29 -1.53
CA PRO A 224 -18.18 -4.79 -2.89
C PRO A 224 -18.66 -3.35 -2.97
N SER A 225 -17.89 -2.51 -3.68
CA SER A 225 -18.25 -1.12 -4.00
C SER A 225 -17.73 -0.73 -5.39
N GLY A 226 -18.36 0.25 -6.03
CA GLY A 226 -17.99 0.70 -7.38
C GLY A 226 -18.20 -0.38 -8.46
N ASN A 227 -17.18 -0.56 -9.32
CA ASN A 227 -17.17 -1.54 -10.40
C ASN A 227 -16.47 -2.83 -9.93
N PHE A 228 -17.17 -3.97 -9.92
CA PHE A 228 -16.63 -5.21 -9.37
C PHE A 228 -17.15 -6.49 -10.02
N SER A 229 -16.51 -7.61 -9.68
CA SER A 229 -16.95 -8.97 -9.98
C SER A 229 -17.22 -9.74 -8.70
N LEU A 230 -18.11 -10.72 -8.76
CA LEU A 230 -18.40 -11.62 -7.66
C LEU A 230 -18.08 -13.05 -8.07
N SER A 231 -17.56 -13.82 -7.12
CA SER A 231 -17.53 -15.27 -7.16
C SER A 231 -18.20 -15.82 -5.90
N ILE A 232 -19.28 -16.58 -6.08
CA ILE A 232 -20.05 -17.20 -4.98
C ILE A 232 -19.85 -18.71 -5.07
N PRO A 233 -19.01 -19.32 -4.19
CA PRO A 233 -18.81 -20.76 -4.16
C PRO A 233 -20.09 -21.54 -3.83
N ALA A 234 -20.10 -22.83 -4.19
CA ALA A 234 -21.20 -23.73 -3.86
C ALA A 234 -21.44 -23.77 -2.33
N GLY A 235 -22.72 -23.76 -1.93
CA GLY A 235 -23.13 -23.78 -0.52
C GLY A 235 -23.12 -22.42 0.20
N ILE A 236 -22.73 -21.34 -0.48
CA ILE A 236 -22.79 -19.98 0.06
C ILE A 236 -23.96 -19.20 -0.55
N THR A 237 -24.66 -18.45 0.29
CA THR A 237 -25.77 -17.56 -0.10
C THR A 237 -25.40 -16.11 0.17
N ILE A 238 -25.39 -15.28 -0.88
CA ILE A 238 -25.26 -13.83 -0.75
C ILE A 238 -26.61 -13.17 -0.95
N THR A 239 -27.02 -12.33 0.01
CA THR A 239 -28.28 -11.59 -0.04
C THR A 239 -28.04 -10.12 -0.39
N ILE A 240 -28.94 -9.54 -1.18
CA ILE A 240 -29.00 -8.10 -1.47
C ILE A 240 -30.31 -7.58 -0.92
N SER A 241 -30.29 -6.98 0.27
CA SER A 241 -31.50 -6.54 1.00
C SER A 241 -31.92 -5.07 0.78
N GLY A 242 -31.14 -4.26 0.07
CA GLY A 242 -31.44 -2.86 -0.21
C GLY A 242 -32.18 -2.64 -1.53
N GLY A 243 -33.25 -1.83 -1.52
CA GLY A 243 -34.12 -1.57 -2.68
C GLY A 243 -33.49 -0.83 -3.87
N THR A 244 -32.28 -0.26 -3.71
CA THR A 244 -31.52 0.33 -4.82
C THR A 244 -30.05 -0.03 -4.69
N LEU A 245 -29.55 -0.85 -5.63
CA LEU A 245 -28.13 -1.15 -5.77
C LEU A 245 -27.52 -0.21 -6.82
N SER A 246 -26.95 0.92 -6.40
CA SER A 246 -26.22 1.84 -7.29
C SER A 246 -24.78 1.38 -7.52
N LEU A 247 -24.58 0.12 -7.90
CA LEU A 247 -23.27 -0.47 -8.18
C LEU A 247 -23.26 -1.07 -9.58
N GLN A 248 -22.11 -1.06 -10.24
CA GLN A 248 -21.95 -1.70 -11.55
C GLN A 248 -21.21 -3.03 -11.38
N MET A 249 -21.99 -4.11 -11.35
CA MET A 249 -21.43 -5.46 -11.36
C MET A 249 -20.98 -5.81 -12.79
N LEU A 250 -19.68 -5.96 -12.99
CA LEU A 250 -19.07 -6.26 -14.28
C LEU A 250 -19.20 -7.74 -14.67
N ARG A 251 -19.08 -8.65 -13.70
CA ARG A 251 -19.25 -10.11 -13.91
C ARG A 251 -19.59 -10.81 -12.60
N CYS A 252 -20.53 -11.76 -12.63
CA CYS A 252 -20.96 -12.55 -11.49
C CYS A 252 -20.85 -14.04 -11.82
N ASP A 253 -19.94 -14.75 -11.16
CA ASP A 253 -19.83 -16.21 -11.26
C ASP A 253 -20.51 -16.84 -10.02
N VAL A 254 -21.71 -17.37 -10.21
CA VAL A 254 -22.52 -17.96 -9.13
C VAL A 254 -22.51 -19.47 -9.21
N TYR A 255 -21.79 -20.11 -8.29
CA TYR A 255 -21.83 -21.55 -8.06
C TYR A 255 -22.69 -21.92 -6.83
N GLY A 256 -22.90 -20.96 -5.93
CA GLY A 256 -23.82 -21.02 -4.80
C GLY A 256 -25.16 -20.37 -5.10
N THR A 257 -25.61 -19.47 -4.22
CA THR A 257 -26.90 -18.76 -4.36
C THR A 257 -26.70 -17.24 -4.25
N LEU A 258 -27.33 -16.50 -5.16
CA LEU A 258 -27.50 -15.05 -5.07
C LEU A 258 -28.99 -14.77 -4.81
N ALA A 259 -29.31 -14.28 -3.63
CA ALA A 259 -30.66 -13.94 -3.20
C ALA A 259 -30.88 -12.42 -3.32
N LEU A 260 -31.97 -12.04 -3.99
CA LEU A 260 -32.42 -10.64 -4.05
C LEU A 260 -33.54 -10.48 -3.02
N GLY A 261 -33.30 -9.68 -1.99
CA GLY A 261 -34.30 -9.32 -1.00
C GLY A 261 -35.36 -8.40 -1.62
N SER A 262 -36.62 -8.68 -1.32
CA SER A 262 -37.76 -7.81 -1.64
C SER A 262 -37.88 -6.65 -0.68
#